data_AF-A0AAX2IBR0-F1
#
_entry.id   AF-A0AAX2IBR0-F1
#
_cell.length_a   1.000
_cell.length_b   1.000
_cell.length_c   1.000
_cell.angle_alpha   90.00
_cell.angle_beta   90.00
_cell.angle_gamma   90.00
#
_symmetry.space_group_name_H-M   'P 1'
#
loop_
_entity.id
_entity.type
_entity.pdbx_description
1 polymer ?
#
loop_
_entity_poly.entity_id
_entity_poly.type
_entity_poly.pdbx_seq_one_letter_code
_entity_poly.pdbx_strand_id
1 'polypeptide(L)'
;MKKLIFSAFIATALFVSSCGKDDDNGGGSGASLPGTLYVDFATDGIQSYNFSNGKLSKVTKTMNGPGITGCDITYGSKEIALAISTDRSFGTQDTQTFLLRPLDGNYVWFAYDKLPKTGNIFSFSFTYDPQEFYKECIIRLSPNKKFIAVDSYYWDERGVLLLNTETGKLIADFTKGLTRDDLRAQSTPVWTQNNEMYSAIKGVLYRWKEEYGNKVEKVLNINNGKGANYVTVNPQGTRVAFRYEGHLWVQNIDGSDLHQVTTSKLTGSSKADGEYHPVFSPDGKYIAFVGAPTVGRAWTDYDPLQPSQGGVVVTSGGYGYVFVIRDDNKLYDLENDKSGFIVLRQERGTHGVPSYFSGMMWR
;
A
#
# COMPACT_ATOMS: atom_id res chain seq x y z
N MET A 1 67.90 1.40 -25.16
CA MET A 1 67.06 2.30 -25.97
C MET A 1 65.60 2.11 -25.55
N LYS A 2 64.93 3.24 -25.29
CA LYS A 2 63.49 3.49 -25.12
C LYS A 2 62.77 2.90 -23.89
N LYS A 3 62.49 3.84 -22.97
CA LYS A 3 61.60 3.77 -21.80
C LYS A 3 60.13 3.66 -22.24
N LEU A 4 59.33 2.90 -21.49
CA LEU A 4 57.86 2.92 -21.58
C LEU A 4 57.33 4.28 -21.12
N ILE A 5 56.43 4.87 -21.91
CA ILE A 5 55.68 6.08 -21.57
C ILE A 5 54.27 5.65 -21.13
N PHE A 6 53.92 5.99 -19.90
CA PHE A 6 52.56 5.96 -19.37
C PHE A 6 51.76 7.11 -20.01
N SER A 7 50.65 6.80 -20.68
CA SER A 7 49.65 7.81 -21.06
C SER A 7 48.45 7.70 -20.12
N ALA A 8 48.34 8.68 -19.22
CA ALA A 8 47.15 8.91 -18.42
C ALA A 8 46.12 9.67 -19.27
N PHE A 9 44.95 9.06 -19.50
CA PHE A 9 43.78 9.77 -20.04
C PHE A 9 43.03 10.40 -18.86
N ILE A 10 43.15 11.72 -18.72
CA ILE A 10 42.27 12.53 -17.86
C ILE A 10 41.11 12.97 -18.75
N ALA A 11 39.93 12.39 -18.55
CA ALA A 11 38.70 12.86 -19.16
C ALA A 11 38.05 13.88 -18.22
N THR A 12 38.20 15.15 -18.56
CA THR A 12 37.52 16.29 -17.93
C THR A 12 36.03 16.23 -18.29
N ALA A 13 35.17 15.90 -17.32
CA ALA A 13 33.72 16.03 -17.48
C ALA A 13 33.32 17.50 -17.31
N LEU A 14 32.96 18.13 -18.43
CA LEU A 14 32.33 19.45 -18.46
C LEU A 14 30.90 19.34 -17.89
N PHE A 15 30.70 19.84 -16.68
CA PHE A 15 29.38 20.15 -16.14
C PHE A 15 28.81 21.34 -16.91
N VAL A 16 27.82 21.10 -17.76
CA VAL A 16 26.99 22.18 -18.31
C VAL A 16 25.86 22.41 -17.31
N SER A 17 26.04 23.40 -16.44
CA SER A 17 24.98 23.96 -15.61
C SER A 17 23.99 24.70 -16.52
N SER A 18 22.79 24.15 -16.69
CA SER A 18 21.67 24.91 -17.27
C SER A 18 20.98 25.68 -16.15
N CYS A 19 21.34 26.96 -16.01
CA CYS A 19 20.51 27.93 -15.30
C CYS A 19 19.32 28.28 -16.19
N GLY A 20 18.13 27.78 -15.85
CA GLY A 20 16.85 28.28 -16.34
C GLY A 20 16.27 29.25 -15.32
N LYS A 21 15.95 30.46 -15.78
CA LYS A 21 15.41 31.60 -15.03
C LYS A 21 14.03 31.34 -14.44
N ASP A 22 13.75 32.11 -13.38
CA ASP A 22 12.56 32.16 -12.55
C ASP A 22 11.26 32.45 -13.33
N ASP A 23 10.20 31.71 -12.98
CA ASP A 23 8.81 32.15 -13.05
C ASP A 23 8.12 31.69 -11.76
N ASP A 24 7.71 32.66 -10.95
CA ASP A 24 6.96 32.46 -9.70
C ASP A 24 5.55 31.92 -10.00
N ASN A 25 5.33 30.64 -9.67
CA ASN A 25 4.00 30.12 -9.35
C ASN A 25 4.15 29.00 -8.32
N GLY A 26 3.54 29.21 -7.15
CA GLY A 26 3.65 28.33 -5.99
C GLY A 26 3.15 26.91 -6.26
N GLY A 27 3.97 25.92 -5.89
CA GLY A 27 3.59 24.51 -5.85
C GLY A 27 4.68 23.60 -6.40
N GLY A 28 5.64 23.21 -5.57
CA GLY A 28 6.61 22.17 -5.96
C GLY A 28 7.87 22.16 -5.11
N SER A 29 7.85 21.46 -3.98
CA SER A 29 9.10 21.08 -3.33
C SER A 29 9.74 19.93 -4.10
N GLY A 30 10.78 20.23 -4.86
CA GLY A 30 11.57 19.33 -5.69
C GLY A 30 12.31 18.24 -4.92
N ALA A 31 11.61 17.17 -4.58
CA ALA A 31 12.20 15.84 -4.37
C ALA A 31 11.49 14.87 -5.31
N SER A 32 12.23 14.22 -6.21
CA SER A 32 11.70 13.06 -6.93
C SER A 32 11.40 12.00 -5.89
N LEU A 33 10.13 11.77 -5.61
CA LEU A 33 9.71 10.67 -4.74
C LEU A 33 10.16 9.34 -5.35
N PRO A 34 10.71 8.40 -4.55
CA PRO A 34 11.27 7.17 -5.07
C PRO A 34 10.19 6.17 -5.45
N GLY A 35 10.51 5.25 -6.35
CA GLY A 35 9.63 4.13 -6.69
C GLY A 35 8.33 4.54 -7.36
N THR A 36 7.32 3.67 -7.26
CA THR A 36 5.97 3.89 -7.79
C THR A 36 4.94 3.65 -6.69
N LEU A 37 4.02 4.60 -6.53
CA LEU A 37 2.87 4.45 -5.66
C LEU A 37 1.72 3.84 -6.45
N TYR A 38 1.08 2.84 -5.87
CA TYR A 38 -0.15 2.25 -6.38
C TYR A 38 -1.28 2.54 -5.40
N VAL A 39 -2.34 3.15 -5.91
CA VAL A 39 -3.52 3.56 -5.15
C VAL A 39 -4.72 2.71 -5.57
N ASP A 40 -5.61 2.40 -4.63
CA ASP A 40 -6.86 1.71 -4.92
C ASP A 40 -8.01 2.71 -4.94
N PHE A 41 -8.85 2.69 -5.96
CA PHE A 41 -10.01 3.59 -5.99
C PHE A 41 -11.23 2.96 -6.66
N ALA A 42 -12.30 2.83 -5.88
CA ALA A 42 -13.67 2.55 -6.32
C ALA A 42 -13.73 1.44 -7.41
N THR A 43 -14.45 1.69 -8.50
CA THR A 43 -14.60 0.72 -9.60
C THR A 43 -13.41 0.66 -10.55
N ASP A 44 -12.45 1.59 -10.40
CA ASP A 44 -11.23 1.63 -11.20
C ASP A 44 -10.18 0.64 -10.69
N GLY A 45 -10.23 0.29 -9.40
CA GLY A 45 -9.28 -0.60 -8.73
C GLY A 45 -7.90 0.02 -8.57
N ILE A 46 -6.86 -0.79 -8.76
CA ILE A 46 -5.47 -0.39 -8.57
C ILE A 46 -4.97 0.42 -9.76
N GLN A 47 -4.39 1.58 -9.44
CA GLN A 47 -3.80 2.52 -10.39
C GLN A 47 -2.38 2.87 -9.95
N SER A 48 -1.44 2.91 -10.89
CA SER A 48 -0.10 3.44 -10.64
C SER A 48 -0.12 4.96 -10.74
N TYR A 49 0.55 5.64 -9.81
CA TYR A 49 0.76 7.08 -9.83
C TYR A 49 2.19 7.42 -10.26
N ASN A 50 2.30 8.28 -11.26
CA ASN A 50 3.58 8.82 -11.72
C ASN A 50 3.87 10.16 -11.03
N PHE A 51 4.88 10.16 -10.15
CA PHE A 51 5.27 11.34 -9.38
C PHE A 51 5.78 12.52 -10.22
N SER A 52 6.24 12.31 -11.46
CA SER A 52 6.80 13.39 -12.28
C SER A 52 5.76 14.25 -12.98
N ASN A 53 4.58 13.68 -13.28
CA ASN A 53 3.55 14.36 -14.06
C ASN A 53 2.13 14.21 -13.47
N GLY A 54 1.98 13.53 -12.33
CA GLY A 54 0.69 13.33 -11.67
C GLY A 54 -0.24 12.35 -12.40
N LYS A 55 0.27 11.59 -13.38
CA LYS A 55 -0.54 10.64 -14.14
C LYS A 55 -0.95 9.43 -13.31
N LEU A 56 -2.25 9.16 -13.30
CA LEU A 56 -2.79 7.86 -12.89
C LEU A 56 -2.94 6.96 -14.12
N SER A 57 -2.56 5.70 -13.99
CA SER A 57 -2.72 4.70 -15.05
C SER A 57 -3.28 3.42 -14.45
N LYS A 58 -4.34 2.90 -15.06
CA LYS A 58 -5.02 1.70 -14.57
C LYS A 58 -4.10 0.48 -14.69
N VAL A 59 -3.96 -0.25 -13.60
CA VAL A 59 -3.13 -1.47 -13.52
C VAL A 59 -4.03 -2.70 -13.52
N THR A 60 -4.98 -2.75 -12.60
CA THR A 60 -5.92 -3.87 -12.52
C THR A 60 -7.17 -3.45 -11.75
N LYS A 61 -8.30 -4.08 -12.03
CA LYS A 61 -9.55 -3.87 -11.30
C LYS A 61 -9.74 -4.97 -10.25
N THR A 62 -9.92 -4.56 -9.00
CA THR A 62 -10.00 -5.44 -7.83
C THR A 62 -11.41 -5.58 -7.22
N MET A 63 -12.47 -4.98 -7.80
CA MET A 63 -13.81 -5.01 -7.21
C MET A 63 -14.98 -5.24 -8.21
N ASN A 64 -16.06 -5.87 -7.72
CA ASN A 64 -17.36 -6.21 -8.36
C ASN A 64 -17.37 -7.34 -9.44
N GLY A 65 -18.10 -8.43 -9.17
CA GLY A 65 -18.21 -9.65 -10.02
C GLY A 65 -17.13 -10.75 -9.82
N PRO A 66 -17.32 -11.96 -10.36
CA PRO A 66 -16.37 -13.06 -10.23
C PRO A 66 -15.11 -12.80 -11.10
N GLY A 67 -13.95 -12.73 -10.47
CA GLY A 67 -12.69 -12.27 -11.08
C GLY A 67 -11.61 -12.02 -10.03
N ILE A 68 -10.71 -11.07 -10.29
CA ILE A 68 -9.62 -10.68 -9.38
C ILE A 68 -10.19 -10.19 -8.04
N THR A 69 -9.77 -10.85 -6.97
CA THR A 69 -10.15 -10.63 -5.57
C THR A 69 -9.08 -9.89 -4.77
N GLY A 70 -7.86 -9.84 -5.29
CA GLY A 70 -6.78 -9.02 -4.76
C GLY A 70 -5.55 -9.07 -5.64
N CYS A 71 -4.63 -8.16 -5.40
CA CYS A 71 -3.36 -8.13 -6.11
C CYS A 71 -2.23 -7.57 -5.27
N ASP A 72 -1.01 -7.85 -5.73
CA ASP A 72 0.21 -7.17 -5.30
C ASP A 72 1.10 -6.92 -6.50
N ILE A 73 1.95 -5.91 -6.39
CA ILE A 73 2.99 -5.60 -7.37
C ILE A 73 4.33 -5.91 -6.76
N THR A 74 5.20 -6.61 -7.51
CA THR A 74 6.52 -6.99 -7.01
C THR A 74 7.41 -5.79 -6.75
N TYR A 75 8.39 -5.95 -5.87
CA TYR A 75 9.46 -4.97 -5.68
C TYR A 75 10.15 -4.69 -7.03
N GLY A 76 10.17 -3.42 -7.44
CA GLY A 76 10.67 -3.00 -8.76
C GLY A 76 9.63 -3.00 -9.88
N SER A 77 8.35 -3.27 -9.60
CA SER A 77 7.21 -2.99 -10.50
C SER A 77 7.22 -3.73 -11.84
N LYS A 78 7.75 -4.96 -11.88
CA LYS A 78 7.86 -5.75 -13.12
C LYS A 78 6.86 -6.88 -13.25
N GLU A 79 6.24 -7.30 -12.16
CA GLU A 79 5.28 -8.40 -12.13
C GLU A 79 4.09 -8.06 -11.25
N ILE A 80 2.96 -8.70 -11.56
CA ILE A 80 1.72 -8.59 -10.80
C ILE A 80 1.30 -9.97 -10.28
N ALA A 81 1.11 -10.06 -8.97
CA ALA A 81 0.47 -11.18 -8.32
C ALA A 81 -1.04 -10.93 -8.24
N LEU A 82 -1.85 -11.94 -8.53
CA LEU A 82 -3.31 -11.86 -8.48
C LEU A 82 -3.85 -13.00 -7.62
N ALA A 83 -4.85 -12.69 -6.79
CA ALA A 83 -5.79 -13.64 -6.23
C ALA A 83 -7.08 -13.56 -7.03
N ILE A 84 -7.69 -14.71 -7.34
CA ILE A 84 -8.88 -14.81 -8.17
C ILE A 84 -9.81 -15.87 -7.58
N SER A 85 -11.04 -15.47 -7.24
CA SER A 85 -12.04 -16.40 -6.69
C SER A 85 -12.53 -17.35 -7.79
N THR A 86 -12.73 -18.62 -7.44
CA THR A 86 -13.27 -19.62 -8.37
C THR A 86 -14.81 -19.70 -8.35
N ASP A 87 -15.50 -18.96 -7.48
CA ASP A 87 -16.96 -18.97 -7.35
C ASP A 87 -17.65 -17.69 -7.86
N ARG A 88 -18.80 -17.87 -8.53
CA ARG A 88 -19.71 -16.80 -8.99
C ARG A 88 -20.67 -16.32 -7.90
N SER A 89 -20.87 -17.09 -6.84
CA SER A 89 -21.92 -16.85 -5.86
C SER A 89 -21.56 -15.71 -4.87
N PHE A 90 -22.60 -15.02 -4.38
CA PHE A 90 -22.49 -14.04 -3.28
C PHE A 90 -22.63 -14.78 -1.95
N GLY A 91 -21.63 -15.59 -1.56
CA GLY A 91 -21.61 -16.31 -0.29
C GLY A 91 -20.42 -17.25 -0.20
N THR A 92 -19.83 -17.37 0.99
CA THR A 92 -18.85 -18.40 1.42
C THR A 92 -17.90 -18.87 0.31
N GLN A 93 -16.81 -18.15 0.07
CA GLN A 93 -15.77 -18.63 -0.85
C GLN A 93 -14.87 -19.57 -0.07
N ASP A 94 -14.46 -20.67 -0.70
CA ASP A 94 -13.54 -21.60 -0.02
C ASP A 94 -12.23 -21.72 -0.80
N THR A 95 -12.22 -21.38 -2.10
CA THR A 95 -11.09 -21.59 -3.00
C THR A 95 -10.70 -20.34 -3.77
N GLN A 96 -9.41 -20.00 -3.72
CA GLN A 96 -8.79 -18.93 -4.50
C GLN A 96 -7.70 -19.51 -5.39
N THR A 97 -7.56 -18.96 -6.60
CA THR A 97 -6.39 -19.20 -7.45
C THR A 97 -5.45 -18.02 -7.34
N PHE A 98 -4.19 -18.31 -7.05
CA PHE A 98 -3.11 -17.34 -6.99
C PHE A 98 -2.20 -17.51 -8.20
N LEU A 99 -1.82 -16.41 -8.84
CA LEU A 99 -0.90 -16.43 -9.96
C LEU A 99 0.04 -15.23 -9.93
N LEU A 100 1.22 -15.38 -10.52
CA LEU A 100 2.18 -14.29 -10.75
C LEU A 100 2.49 -14.20 -12.24
N ARG A 101 2.48 -13.00 -12.80
CA ARG A 101 2.72 -12.75 -14.22
C ARG A 101 3.57 -11.50 -14.45
N PRO A 102 4.29 -11.42 -15.57
CA PRO A 102 4.89 -10.16 -16.01
C PRO A 102 3.86 -9.03 -16.06
N LEU A 103 4.28 -7.83 -15.66
CA LEU A 103 3.55 -6.57 -15.78
C LEU A 103 4.29 -5.72 -16.82
N ASP A 104 3.70 -5.55 -17.98
CA ASP A 104 4.25 -4.84 -19.14
C ASP A 104 3.68 -3.41 -19.27
N GLY A 105 3.09 -2.90 -18.19
CA GLY A 105 2.42 -1.59 -18.17
C GLY A 105 1.01 -1.59 -18.76
N ASN A 106 0.54 -2.72 -19.29
CA ASN A 106 -0.83 -2.86 -19.74
C ASN A 106 -1.78 -3.11 -18.57
N TYR A 107 -3.06 -2.77 -18.77
CA TYR A 107 -4.12 -3.12 -17.85
C TYR A 107 -4.34 -4.64 -17.80
N VAL A 108 -4.26 -5.22 -16.61
CA VAL A 108 -4.38 -6.65 -16.36
C VAL A 108 -5.70 -6.95 -15.67
N TRP A 109 -6.60 -7.69 -16.33
CA TRP A 109 -7.83 -8.17 -15.69
C TRP A 109 -8.30 -9.48 -16.32
N PHE A 110 -8.75 -10.41 -15.46
CA PHE A 110 -9.27 -11.70 -15.88
C PHE A 110 -10.59 -12.01 -15.15
N ALA A 111 -11.55 -12.53 -15.92
CA ALA A 111 -12.69 -13.23 -15.34
C ALA A 111 -12.24 -14.57 -14.78
N TYR A 112 -12.88 -15.04 -13.72
CA TYR A 112 -12.52 -16.28 -13.04
C TYR A 112 -12.59 -17.56 -13.91
N ASP A 113 -13.40 -17.56 -14.97
CA ASP A 113 -13.52 -18.65 -15.95
C ASP A 113 -12.60 -18.46 -17.18
N LYS A 114 -11.88 -17.34 -17.24
CA LYS A 114 -10.94 -16.99 -18.32
C LYS A 114 -9.53 -16.80 -17.78
N LEU A 115 -9.15 -17.62 -16.80
CA LEU A 115 -7.82 -17.62 -16.24
C LEU A 115 -6.77 -18.01 -17.29
N PRO A 116 -5.68 -17.22 -17.43
CA PRO A 116 -4.67 -17.52 -18.40
C PRO A 116 -3.87 -18.75 -17.95
N LYS A 117 -3.78 -19.77 -18.81
CA LYS A 117 -3.08 -21.03 -18.52
C LYS A 117 -1.57 -20.96 -18.81
N THR A 118 -1.13 -20.00 -19.62
CA THR A 118 0.26 -19.83 -20.05
C THR A 118 0.75 -18.43 -19.74
N GLY A 119 2.08 -18.26 -19.63
CA GLY A 119 2.70 -16.97 -19.30
C GLY A 119 2.63 -16.59 -17.81
N ASN A 120 2.23 -17.53 -16.95
CA ASN A 120 2.38 -17.39 -15.50
C ASN A 120 3.79 -17.81 -15.09
N ILE A 121 4.37 -17.09 -14.13
CA ILE A 121 5.58 -17.49 -13.41
C ILE A 121 5.25 -18.63 -12.44
N PHE A 122 4.15 -18.48 -11.70
CA PHE A 122 3.52 -19.57 -10.95
C PHE A 122 2.00 -19.43 -11.01
N SER A 123 1.30 -20.53 -10.78
CA SER A 123 -0.15 -20.55 -10.57
C SER A 123 -0.51 -21.75 -9.69
N PHE A 124 -1.29 -21.54 -8.65
CA PHE A 124 -1.82 -22.61 -7.81
C PHE A 124 -3.16 -22.21 -7.21
N SER A 125 -3.97 -23.19 -6.83
CA SER A 125 -5.20 -22.95 -6.10
C SER A 125 -5.03 -23.41 -4.66
N PHE A 126 -5.66 -22.69 -3.74
CA PHE A 126 -5.66 -23.03 -2.33
C PHE A 126 -7.08 -22.94 -1.80
N THR A 127 -7.45 -23.94 -1.01
CA THR A 127 -8.73 -24.03 -0.33
C THR A 127 -8.51 -23.96 1.17
N TYR A 128 -9.17 -23.02 1.84
CA TYR A 128 -9.15 -22.91 3.30
C TYR A 128 -10.47 -23.46 3.85
N ASP A 129 -10.40 -24.30 4.88
CA ASP A 129 -11.56 -24.91 5.52
C ASP A 129 -11.68 -24.31 6.94
N PRO A 130 -12.35 -23.14 7.08
CA PRO A 130 -13.79 -23.11 7.39
C PRO A 130 -14.63 -22.01 6.67
N GLN A 131 -15.95 -22.10 6.86
CA GLN A 131 -17.11 -21.61 6.08
C GLN A 131 -17.08 -20.22 5.39
N GLU A 132 -16.20 -19.28 5.69
CA GLU A 132 -16.26 -17.92 5.11
C GLU A 132 -14.87 -17.38 4.72
N PHE A 133 -14.54 -17.41 3.42
CA PHE A 133 -13.53 -16.54 2.82
C PHE A 133 -14.25 -15.43 2.05
N TYR A 134 -14.06 -14.17 2.46
CA TYR A 134 -14.64 -13.09 1.69
C TYR A 134 -13.91 -12.80 0.39
N LYS A 135 -14.67 -12.23 -0.55
CA LYS A 135 -14.25 -11.90 -1.90
C LYS A 135 -13.06 -10.96 -1.99
N GLU A 136 -12.91 -10.00 -1.08
CA GLU A 136 -11.77 -9.10 -1.12
C GLU A 136 -10.66 -9.65 -0.26
N CYS A 137 -9.54 -9.95 -0.91
CA CYS A 137 -8.43 -10.64 -0.30
C CYS A 137 -7.14 -9.94 -0.72
N ILE A 138 -6.73 -8.93 0.04
CA ILE A 138 -5.44 -8.28 -0.18
C ILE A 138 -4.36 -9.36 -0.08
N ILE A 139 -3.51 -9.43 -1.09
CA ILE A 139 -2.34 -10.30 -1.08
C ILE A 139 -1.07 -9.48 -1.06
N ARG A 140 -0.02 -10.08 -0.50
CA ARG A 140 1.33 -9.51 -0.50
C ARG A 140 2.34 -10.59 -0.82
N LEU A 141 3.05 -10.42 -1.93
CA LEU A 141 4.08 -11.33 -2.37
C LEU A 141 5.40 -10.97 -1.69
N SER A 142 6.06 -11.99 -1.15
CA SER A 142 7.41 -11.85 -0.61
C SER A 142 8.42 -11.37 -1.68
N PRO A 143 9.45 -10.57 -1.32
CA PRO A 143 10.47 -10.12 -2.26
C PRO A 143 11.16 -11.25 -3.03
N ASN A 144 11.39 -12.40 -2.38
CA ASN A 144 11.97 -13.58 -3.03
C ASN A 144 10.96 -14.44 -3.80
N LYS A 145 9.68 -14.03 -3.81
CA LYS A 145 8.55 -14.64 -4.54
C LYS A 145 8.17 -16.06 -4.08
N LYS A 146 8.79 -16.60 -3.03
CA LYS A 146 8.53 -17.95 -2.52
C LYS A 146 7.26 -18.04 -1.67
N PHE A 147 6.79 -16.90 -1.17
CA PHE A 147 5.65 -16.83 -0.26
C PHE A 147 4.66 -15.74 -0.66
N ILE A 148 3.39 -16.02 -0.42
CA ILE A 148 2.30 -15.06 -0.54
C ILE A 148 1.56 -14.99 0.80
N ALA A 149 1.49 -13.79 1.37
CA ALA A 149 0.64 -13.48 2.50
C ALA A 149 -0.74 -13.11 1.99
N VAL A 150 -1.76 -13.71 2.58
CA VAL A 150 -3.16 -13.62 2.19
C VAL A 150 -3.90 -13.01 3.37
N ASP A 151 -4.27 -11.75 3.24
CA ASP A 151 -4.98 -11.00 4.28
C ASP A 151 -6.36 -11.61 4.55
N SER A 152 -6.96 -11.23 5.67
CA SER A 152 -8.36 -11.53 5.97
C SER A 152 -9.19 -10.25 5.97
N TYR A 153 -10.48 -10.40 5.75
CA TYR A 153 -11.41 -9.30 5.83
C TYR A 153 -12.06 -9.23 7.23
N TYR A 154 -12.61 -8.08 7.62
CA TYR A 154 -13.10 -7.84 9.00
C TYR A 154 -14.25 -8.77 9.45
N TRP A 155 -14.93 -9.45 8.53
CA TRP A 155 -15.94 -10.47 8.82
C TRP A 155 -15.42 -11.89 8.75
N ASP A 156 -14.17 -12.12 8.33
CA ASP A 156 -13.63 -13.47 8.25
C ASP A 156 -13.36 -14.01 9.67
N GLU A 157 -13.46 -15.32 9.83
CA GLU A 157 -13.09 -16.02 11.08
C GLU A 157 -11.63 -16.49 11.08
N ARG A 158 -10.78 -15.84 10.28
CA ARG A 158 -9.35 -16.13 10.13
C ARG A 158 -8.50 -14.87 10.10
N GLY A 159 -7.24 -15.01 10.45
CA GLY A 159 -6.21 -14.01 10.23
C GLY A 159 -5.48 -14.17 8.90
N VAL A 160 -4.27 -13.61 8.86
CA VAL A 160 -3.35 -13.76 7.72
C VAL A 160 -2.95 -15.22 7.54
N LEU A 161 -3.07 -15.70 6.30
CA LEU A 161 -2.53 -16.99 5.88
C LEU A 161 -1.24 -16.77 5.08
N LEU A 162 -0.26 -17.65 5.26
CA LEU A 162 0.99 -17.61 4.52
C LEU A 162 1.15 -18.87 3.69
N LEU A 163 1.18 -18.74 2.36
CA LEU A 163 1.26 -19.87 1.44
C LEU A 163 2.62 -19.90 0.73
N ASN A 164 3.15 -21.09 0.47
CA ASN A 164 4.30 -21.29 -0.39
C ASN A 164 3.86 -21.31 -1.85
N THR A 165 4.53 -20.51 -2.70
CA THR A 165 4.13 -20.30 -4.10
C THR A 165 4.53 -21.43 -5.05
N GLU A 166 5.52 -22.23 -4.67
CA GLU A 166 5.98 -23.40 -5.42
C GLU A 166 5.08 -24.60 -5.16
N THR A 167 4.72 -24.85 -3.90
CA THR A 167 3.94 -26.03 -3.52
C THR A 167 2.45 -25.76 -3.37
N GLY A 168 2.03 -24.49 -3.30
CA GLY A 168 0.66 -24.07 -3.01
C GLY A 168 0.16 -24.43 -1.61
N LYS A 169 1.07 -24.73 -0.66
CA LYS A 169 0.71 -25.22 0.68
C LYS A 169 0.74 -24.10 1.71
N LEU A 170 -0.14 -24.19 2.71
CA LEU A 170 -0.11 -23.36 3.90
C LEU A 170 1.16 -23.62 4.71
N ILE A 171 1.87 -22.54 5.05
CA ILE A 171 3.12 -22.55 5.83
C ILE A 171 2.86 -22.06 7.25
N ALA A 172 2.16 -20.93 7.40
CA ALA A 172 1.82 -20.36 8.69
C ALA A 172 0.41 -19.77 8.66
N ASP A 173 -0.24 -19.78 9.81
CA ASP A 173 -1.59 -19.27 10.04
C ASP A 173 -1.57 -18.39 11.29
N PHE A 174 -1.95 -17.12 11.11
CA PHE A 174 -1.93 -16.10 12.15
C PHE A 174 -3.23 -16.12 12.98
N THR A 175 -4.16 -17.04 12.73
CA THR A 175 -5.47 -17.12 13.41
C THR A 175 -5.40 -17.70 14.82
N LYS A 176 -4.40 -18.55 15.09
CA LYS A 176 -4.40 -19.41 16.29
C LYS A 176 -4.51 -18.61 17.60
N GLY A 177 -5.58 -18.88 18.35
CA GLY A 177 -5.83 -18.26 19.66
C GLY A 177 -6.47 -16.87 19.59
N LEU A 178 -6.94 -16.45 18.42
CA LEU A 178 -7.64 -15.19 18.21
C LEU A 178 -9.13 -15.43 17.96
N THR A 179 -9.94 -14.44 18.30
CA THR A 179 -11.36 -14.40 17.97
C THR A 179 -11.60 -13.52 16.74
N ARG A 180 -12.78 -13.66 16.12
CA ARG A 180 -13.24 -12.76 15.04
C ARG A 180 -13.15 -11.29 15.45
N ASP A 181 -13.45 -10.97 16.70
CA ASP A 181 -13.37 -9.59 17.21
C ASP A 181 -11.93 -9.08 17.31
N ASP A 182 -10.96 -9.94 17.62
CA ASP A 182 -9.54 -9.55 17.61
C ASP A 182 -9.06 -9.24 16.17
N LEU A 183 -9.57 -10.00 15.20
CA LEU A 183 -9.21 -9.89 13.77
C LEU A 183 -9.81 -8.64 13.09
N ARG A 184 -10.87 -8.04 13.65
CA ARG A 184 -11.42 -6.77 13.14
C ARG A 184 -10.43 -5.62 13.14
N ALA A 185 -9.41 -5.69 14.00
CA ALA A 185 -8.32 -4.72 14.09
C ALA A 185 -7.01 -5.25 13.48
N GLN A 186 -7.10 -6.21 12.54
CA GLN A 186 -5.95 -6.67 11.77
C GLN A 186 -5.51 -5.61 10.77
N SER A 187 -4.20 -5.46 10.62
CA SER A 187 -3.58 -4.63 9.60
C SER A 187 -3.06 -5.49 8.47
N THR A 188 -3.14 -4.95 7.26
CA THR A 188 -2.65 -5.61 6.05
C THR A 188 -1.20 -6.07 6.23
N PRO A 189 -0.88 -7.34 5.89
CA PRO A 189 0.47 -7.84 6.03
C PRO A 189 1.45 -7.03 5.18
N VAL A 190 2.72 -6.99 5.58
CA VAL A 190 3.79 -6.35 4.82
C VAL A 190 5.04 -7.21 4.84
N TRP A 191 5.82 -7.13 3.77
CA TRP A 191 7.13 -7.77 3.69
C TRP A 191 8.24 -6.75 3.80
N THR A 192 9.28 -7.06 4.54
CA THR A 192 10.55 -6.32 4.50
C THR A 192 11.40 -6.80 3.32
N GLN A 193 12.42 -6.03 2.95
CA GLN A 193 13.42 -6.38 1.93
C GLN A 193 14.19 -7.66 2.27
N ASN A 194 14.33 -7.95 3.57
CA ASN A 194 14.97 -9.17 4.06
C ASN A 194 14.02 -10.38 4.13
N ASN A 195 12.86 -10.29 3.48
CA ASN A 195 11.90 -11.39 3.35
C ASN A 195 11.30 -11.84 4.68
N GLU A 196 11.17 -10.92 5.65
CA GLU A 196 10.39 -11.12 6.87
C GLU A 196 8.98 -10.55 6.68
N MET A 197 7.95 -11.30 7.11
CA MET A 197 6.56 -10.87 7.05
C MET A 197 6.11 -10.31 8.39
N TYR A 198 5.42 -9.17 8.36
CA TYR A 198 4.82 -8.56 9.53
C TYR A 198 3.32 -8.37 9.32
N SER A 199 2.55 -8.58 10.37
CA SER A 199 1.13 -8.20 10.45
C SER A 199 0.81 -7.82 11.88
N ALA A 200 -0.03 -6.79 12.07
CA ALA A 200 -0.47 -6.39 13.38
C ALA A 200 -1.92 -6.79 13.60
N ILE A 201 -2.22 -7.33 14.78
CA ILE A 201 -3.58 -7.71 15.16
C ILE A 201 -3.84 -7.10 16.53
N LYS A 202 -4.87 -6.26 16.64
CA LYS A 202 -5.25 -5.58 17.89
C LYS A 202 -4.09 -4.82 18.54
N GLY A 203 -3.31 -4.11 17.72
CA GLY A 203 -2.14 -3.36 18.17
C GLY A 203 -0.94 -4.19 18.62
N VAL A 204 -0.96 -5.52 18.45
CA VAL A 204 0.22 -6.38 18.66
C VAL A 204 0.87 -6.68 17.32
N LEU A 205 2.16 -6.40 17.21
CA LEU A 205 2.92 -6.69 16.00
C LEU A 205 3.45 -8.12 16.03
N TYR A 206 3.13 -8.89 14.99
CA TYR A 206 3.61 -10.25 14.79
C TYR A 206 4.57 -10.31 13.60
N ARG A 207 5.52 -11.25 13.66
CA ARG A 207 6.53 -11.51 12.64
C ARG A 207 6.60 -12.98 12.28
N TRP A 208 6.85 -13.24 11.02
CA TRP A 208 7.24 -14.54 10.50
C TRP A 208 8.53 -14.43 9.68
N LYS A 209 9.38 -15.46 9.80
CA LYS A 209 10.60 -15.66 9.01
C LYS A 209 10.62 -17.08 8.44
N GLU A 210 11.32 -17.29 7.34
CA GLU A 210 11.38 -18.60 6.67
C GLU A 210 11.86 -19.70 7.62
N GLU A 211 12.85 -19.43 8.47
CA GLU A 211 13.36 -20.38 9.46
C GLU A 211 12.37 -20.75 10.58
N TYR A 212 11.27 -20.00 10.74
CA TYR A 212 10.27 -20.29 11.78
C TYR A 212 9.32 -21.41 11.40
N GLY A 213 9.29 -21.81 10.12
CA GLY A 213 8.35 -22.82 9.62
C GLY A 213 6.91 -22.34 9.82
N ASN A 214 6.15 -22.98 10.71
CA ASN A 214 4.76 -22.62 10.99
C ASN A 214 4.57 -21.68 12.20
N LYS A 215 5.66 -21.24 12.83
CA LYS A 215 5.59 -20.42 14.04
C LYS A 215 5.56 -18.93 13.68
N VAL A 216 4.76 -18.20 14.44
CA VAL A 216 4.66 -16.74 14.38
C VAL A 216 5.15 -16.18 15.72
N GLU A 217 6.00 -15.16 15.64
CA GLU A 217 6.61 -14.52 16.80
C GLU A 217 5.90 -13.20 17.11
N LYS A 218 5.60 -12.95 18.39
CA LYS A 218 5.20 -11.61 18.84
C LYS A 218 6.45 -10.73 18.93
N VAL A 219 6.44 -9.59 18.25
CA VAL A 219 7.53 -8.62 18.27
C VAL A 219 7.35 -7.63 19.42
N LEU A 220 6.23 -6.90 19.46
CA LEU A 220 5.95 -5.90 20.48
C LEU A 220 4.46 -5.57 20.60
N ASN A 221 4.07 -4.95 21.72
CA ASN A 221 2.79 -4.25 21.84
C ASN A 221 2.98 -2.81 21.36
N ILE A 222 2.34 -2.43 20.26
CA ILE A 222 2.53 -1.11 19.63
C ILE A 222 1.94 -0.05 20.55
N ASN A 223 2.54 1.15 20.56
CA ASN A 223 2.08 2.26 21.38
C ASN A 223 1.98 1.89 22.86
N ASN A 224 2.93 1.10 23.36
CA ASN A 224 2.94 0.56 24.72
C ASN A 224 1.65 -0.17 25.12
N GLY A 225 0.94 -0.76 24.15
CA GLY A 225 -0.32 -1.48 24.37
C GLY A 225 -1.57 -0.59 24.45
N LYS A 226 -1.47 0.72 24.18
CA LYS A 226 -2.65 1.63 24.17
C LYS A 226 -3.54 1.44 22.94
N GLY A 227 -3.05 0.75 21.93
CA GLY A 227 -3.78 0.45 20.69
C GLY A 227 -3.11 1.07 19.47
N ALA A 228 -3.34 0.44 18.32
CA ALA A 228 -2.87 0.87 17.01
C ALA A 228 -3.73 0.18 15.93
N ASN A 229 -4.05 0.92 14.87
CA ASN A 229 -4.75 0.41 13.68
C ASN A 229 -3.97 0.80 12.42
N TYR A 230 -4.24 0.15 11.29
CA TYR A 230 -3.58 0.44 10.00
C TYR A 230 -2.05 0.47 10.14
N VAL A 231 -1.50 -0.55 10.79
CA VAL A 231 -0.08 -0.66 11.07
C VAL A 231 0.67 -1.07 9.81
N THR A 232 1.80 -0.44 9.57
CA THR A 232 2.76 -0.82 8.54
C THR A 232 4.18 -0.83 9.10
N VAL A 233 5.06 -1.60 8.46
CA VAL A 233 6.49 -1.67 8.78
C VAL A 233 7.25 -1.20 7.56
N ASN A 234 8.31 -0.41 7.74
CA ASN A 234 9.12 0.06 6.62
C ASN A 234 9.86 -1.11 5.93
N PRO A 235 10.27 -0.96 4.66
CA PRO A 235 10.93 -2.06 3.94
C PRO A 235 12.21 -2.54 4.61
N GLN A 236 12.87 -1.70 5.41
CA GLN A 236 14.10 -2.04 6.14
C GLN A 236 13.83 -2.82 7.44
N GLY A 237 12.57 -2.91 7.90
CA GLY A 237 12.21 -3.66 9.12
C GLY A 237 12.61 -2.96 10.43
N THR A 238 12.79 -1.64 10.41
CA THR A 238 13.32 -0.86 11.55
C THR A 238 12.30 0.10 12.16
N ARG A 239 11.24 0.46 11.41
CA ARG A 239 10.26 1.48 11.80
C ARG A 239 8.85 0.94 11.63
N VAL A 240 7.95 1.37 12.51
CA VAL A 240 6.52 1.07 12.46
C VAL A 240 5.75 2.39 12.36
N ALA A 241 4.84 2.51 11.39
CA ALA A 241 3.89 3.61 11.31
C ALA A 241 2.48 3.05 11.52
N PHE A 242 1.63 3.78 12.23
CA PHE A 242 0.30 3.32 12.57
C PHE A 242 -0.65 4.50 12.87
N ARG A 243 -1.95 4.21 12.82
CA ARG A 243 -2.99 5.15 13.24
C ARG A 243 -3.34 4.96 14.71
N TYR A 244 -3.40 6.05 15.45
CA TYR A 244 -3.92 6.12 16.81
C TYR A 244 -4.63 7.45 17.05
N GLU A 245 -5.82 7.41 17.65
CA GLU A 245 -6.67 8.60 17.89
C GLU A 245 -6.91 9.48 16.66
N GLY A 246 -7.03 8.86 15.46
CA GLY A 246 -7.26 9.59 14.22
C GLY A 246 -5.99 10.05 13.51
N HIS A 247 -4.82 9.96 14.15
CA HIS A 247 -3.58 10.48 13.60
C HIS A 247 -2.52 9.42 13.39
N LEU A 248 -1.51 9.74 12.59
CA LEU A 248 -0.36 8.87 12.38
C LEU A 248 0.69 9.08 13.48
N TRP A 249 1.21 7.95 13.93
CA TRP A 249 2.29 7.84 14.88
C TRP A 249 3.37 6.93 14.30
N VAL A 250 4.61 7.16 14.72
CA VAL A 250 5.76 6.36 14.36
C VAL A 250 6.47 5.91 15.64
N GLN A 251 7.05 4.71 15.59
CA GLN A 251 7.99 4.23 16.59
C GLN A 251 9.04 3.32 15.93
N ASN A 252 10.17 3.10 16.59
CA ASN A 252 11.12 2.08 16.19
C ASN A 252 10.55 0.67 16.45
N ILE A 253 11.04 -0.31 15.70
CA ILE A 253 10.65 -1.73 15.83
C ILE A 253 11.07 -2.34 17.18
N ASP A 254 11.93 -1.68 17.95
CA ASP A 254 12.30 -2.07 19.32
C ASP A 254 11.39 -1.43 20.38
N GLY A 255 10.43 -0.60 19.97
CA GLY A 255 9.49 0.12 20.85
C GLY A 255 9.95 1.51 21.29
N SER A 256 11.17 1.93 20.95
CA SER A 256 11.68 3.28 21.24
C SER A 256 11.15 4.33 20.25
N ASP A 257 11.44 5.60 20.52
CA ASP A 257 11.13 6.75 19.63
C ASP A 257 9.64 6.85 19.24
N LEU A 258 8.73 6.54 20.16
CA LEU A 258 7.29 6.68 19.94
C LEU A 258 6.87 8.16 19.93
N HIS A 259 6.37 8.65 18.80
CA HIS A 259 5.87 10.01 18.66
C HIS A 259 4.81 10.16 17.55
N GLN A 260 3.97 11.18 17.66
CA GLN A 260 2.97 11.53 16.66
C GLN A 260 3.63 12.27 15.49
N VAL A 261 3.23 11.96 14.26
CA VAL A 261 3.81 12.56 13.03
C VAL A 261 2.80 13.32 12.19
N THR A 262 1.50 13.18 12.40
CA THR A 262 0.47 14.03 11.77
C THR A 262 -0.48 14.62 12.79
N THR A 263 -1.07 15.77 12.48
CA THR A 263 -2.24 16.30 13.18
C THR A 263 -3.19 16.94 12.18
N SER A 264 -4.49 16.89 12.47
CA SER A 264 -5.54 17.47 11.63
C SER A 264 -6.79 17.73 12.48
N LYS A 265 -7.73 18.51 11.97
CA LYS A 265 -9.00 18.75 12.66
C LYS A 265 -9.94 17.56 12.45
N LEU A 266 -10.18 16.80 13.51
CA LEU A 266 -11.20 15.75 13.52
C LEU A 266 -12.62 16.36 13.63
N THR A 267 -13.57 15.80 12.88
CA THR A 267 -14.95 16.32 12.80
C THR A 267 -15.94 15.55 13.67
N GLY A 268 -15.53 14.44 14.27
CA GLY A 268 -16.38 13.46 14.97
C GLY A 268 -17.06 12.46 14.04
N SER A 269 -16.81 12.51 12.72
CA SER A 269 -17.39 11.59 11.73
C SER A 269 -16.43 10.44 11.44
N SER A 270 -16.74 9.25 11.97
CA SER A 270 -15.88 8.05 11.86
C SER A 270 -15.51 7.64 10.43
N LYS A 271 -16.29 8.05 9.42
CA LYS A 271 -16.09 7.67 8.02
C LYS A 271 -15.05 8.51 7.27
N ALA A 272 -14.66 9.67 7.79
CA ALA A 272 -13.81 10.63 7.07
C ALA A 272 -12.78 11.35 7.95
N ASP A 273 -12.58 10.89 9.19
CA ASP A 273 -11.78 11.60 10.18
C ASP A 273 -10.35 11.10 10.28
N GLY A 274 -9.43 12.03 10.02
CA GLY A 274 -8.01 11.84 10.24
C GLY A 274 -7.33 11.04 9.14
N GLU A 275 -6.26 10.35 9.52
CA GLU A 275 -5.31 9.73 8.60
C GLU A 275 -5.38 8.19 8.67
N TYR A 276 -5.26 7.54 7.52
CA TYR A 276 -5.48 6.11 7.34
C TYR A 276 -4.46 5.49 6.37
N HIS A 277 -4.24 4.17 6.47
CA HIS A 277 -3.40 3.37 5.57
C HIS A 277 -2.02 3.96 5.26
N PRO A 278 -1.18 4.21 6.29
CA PRO A 278 0.21 4.56 6.03
C PRO A 278 0.92 3.45 5.25
N VAL A 279 1.72 3.82 4.26
CA VAL A 279 2.69 2.95 3.58
C VAL A 279 4.01 3.68 3.43
N PHE A 280 5.11 3.01 3.76
CA PHE A 280 6.45 3.55 3.58
C PHE A 280 6.89 3.48 2.12
N SER A 281 7.70 4.45 1.70
CA SER A 281 8.44 4.39 0.45
C SER A 281 9.46 3.24 0.45
N PRO A 282 9.90 2.75 -0.73
CA PRO A 282 10.88 1.66 -0.84
C PRO A 282 12.21 1.92 -0.11
N ASP A 283 12.61 3.19 -0.04
CA ASP A 283 13.81 3.63 0.67
C ASP A 283 13.57 3.96 2.16
N GLY A 284 12.33 3.85 2.63
CA GLY A 284 11.92 4.09 4.01
C GLY A 284 11.88 5.55 4.45
N LYS A 285 12.12 6.51 3.55
CA LYS A 285 12.26 7.94 3.90
C LYS A 285 10.96 8.73 3.89
N TYR A 286 9.90 8.17 3.30
CA TYR A 286 8.62 8.82 3.15
C TYR A 286 7.48 7.89 3.60
N ILE A 287 6.38 8.49 4.02
CA ILE A 287 5.14 7.79 4.36
C ILE A 287 4.03 8.41 3.52
N ALA A 288 3.39 7.60 2.67
CA ALA A 288 2.15 7.96 2.00
C ALA A 288 0.96 7.49 2.85
N PHE A 289 -0.11 8.25 2.88
CA PHE A 289 -1.32 7.91 3.63
C PHE A 289 -2.55 8.58 3.04
N VAL A 290 -3.73 8.11 3.42
CA VAL A 290 -5.02 8.66 2.99
C VAL A 290 -5.59 9.54 4.10
N GLY A 291 -6.01 10.76 3.78
CA GLY A 291 -6.59 11.69 4.75
C GLY A 291 -7.54 12.72 4.14
N ALA A 292 -8.09 13.61 4.97
CA ALA A 292 -9.06 14.64 4.56
C ALA A 292 -8.83 15.99 5.28
N PRO A 293 -7.83 16.80 4.87
CA PRO A 293 -7.56 18.10 5.50
C PRO A 293 -8.61 19.15 5.14
N THR A 294 -8.70 20.22 5.94
CA THR A 294 -9.55 21.39 5.59
C THR A 294 -8.91 22.28 4.53
N VAL A 295 -7.57 22.43 4.52
CA VAL A 295 -6.81 23.18 3.50
C VAL A 295 -6.77 22.51 2.12
N GLY A 296 -7.48 21.38 1.97
CA GLY A 296 -7.64 20.66 0.70
C GLY A 296 -9.08 20.26 0.38
N ARG A 297 -10.12 20.87 0.98
CA ARG A 297 -11.52 20.49 0.65
C ARG A 297 -11.93 20.98 -0.75
N ALA A 298 -12.71 20.22 -1.51
CA ALA A 298 -13.81 19.38 -1.04
C ALA A 298 -13.93 17.97 -1.64
N TRP A 299 -14.51 17.10 -0.81
CA TRP A 299 -15.59 16.20 -1.19
C TRP A 299 -16.80 16.99 -1.71
N THR A 300 -17.15 16.84 -2.98
CA THR A 300 -18.48 17.21 -3.49
C THR A 300 -18.84 16.34 -4.69
N ASP A 301 -20.05 15.79 -4.72
CA ASP A 301 -20.73 15.37 -5.97
C ASP A 301 -21.20 16.63 -6.79
N TYR A 302 -20.64 17.81 -6.51
CA TYR A 302 -21.03 19.11 -7.05
C TYR A 302 -19.81 20.01 -7.27
N ASP A 303 -19.40 20.17 -8.53
CA ASP A 303 -18.38 21.13 -8.96
C ASP A 303 -19.03 22.53 -9.18
N PRO A 304 -18.73 23.55 -8.34
CA PRO A 304 -19.29 24.89 -8.50
C PRO A 304 -18.74 25.66 -9.71
N LEU A 305 -17.74 25.15 -10.44
CA LEU A 305 -17.24 25.72 -11.70
C LEU A 305 -17.89 25.12 -12.95
N GLN A 306 -18.65 24.01 -12.84
CA GLN A 306 -19.40 23.39 -13.95
C GLN A 306 -20.76 22.79 -13.51
N PRO A 307 -21.78 23.63 -13.23
CA PRO A 307 -23.08 23.17 -12.73
C PRO A 307 -23.93 22.35 -13.74
N SER A 308 -23.52 22.22 -15.00
CA SER A 308 -24.31 21.55 -16.06
C SER A 308 -23.83 20.15 -16.47
N GLN A 309 -22.68 19.67 -15.97
CA GLN A 309 -22.10 18.39 -16.46
C GLN A 309 -22.26 17.18 -15.53
N GLY A 310 -22.90 17.34 -14.36
CA GLY A 310 -23.17 16.23 -13.43
C GLY A 310 -21.90 15.73 -12.74
N GLY A 311 -21.95 15.61 -11.41
CA GLY A 311 -20.83 15.07 -10.63
C GLY A 311 -20.44 13.65 -11.05
N VAL A 312 -19.29 13.19 -10.55
CA VAL A 312 -19.01 11.76 -10.50
C VAL A 312 -20.16 11.13 -9.71
N VAL A 313 -20.91 10.20 -10.29
CA VAL A 313 -21.93 9.46 -9.55
C VAL A 313 -21.21 8.58 -8.53
N VAL A 314 -21.10 9.03 -7.28
CA VAL A 314 -20.53 8.25 -6.18
C VAL A 314 -21.66 7.70 -5.33
N THR A 315 -21.78 6.37 -5.24
CA THR A 315 -22.86 5.72 -4.47
C THR A 315 -22.52 5.46 -2.99
N SER A 316 -21.39 5.94 -2.45
CA SER A 316 -21.12 5.91 -0.99
C SER A 316 -19.91 6.74 -0.54
N GLY A 317 -20.00 7.32 0.67
CA GLY A 317 -19.02 8.24 1.27
C GLY A 317 -17.85 7.58 2.02
N GLY A 318 -16.83 7.08 1.33
CA GLY A 318 -15.72 6.31 1.96
C GLY A 318 -14.35 6.36 1.26
N TYR A 319 -13.88 7.53 0.85
CA TYR A 319 -12.54 7.76 0.28
C TYR A 319 -11.89 9.02 0.85
N GLY A 320 -10.57 9.10 0.76
CA GLY A 320 -9.80 10.30 1.07
C GLY A 320 -8.79 10.62 -0.03
N TYR A 321 -7.92 11.59 0.21
CA TYR A 321 -6.85 11.97 -0.72
C TYR A 321 -5.50 11.50 -0.21
N VAL A 322 -4.58 11.23 -1.14
CA VAL A 322 -3.24 10.78 -0.78
C VAL A 322 -2.32 11.95 -0.44
N PHE A 323 -1.71 11.85 0.74
CA PHE A 323 -0.69 12.73 1.25
C PHE A 323 0.63 11.97 1.38
N VAL A 324 1.73 12.70 1.34
CA VAL A 324 3.07 12.17 1.61
C VAL A 324 3.78 13.08 2.60
N ILE A 325 4.40 12.48 3.62
CA ILE A 325 5.30 13.16 4.55
C ILE A 325 6.68 12.48 4.52
N ARG A 326 7.71 13.18 4.99
CA ARG A 326 9.00 12.53 5.30
C ARG A 326 8.92 11.84 6.65
N ASP A 327 9.62 10.72 6.79
CA ASP A 327 9.90 10.10 8.10
C ASP A 327 11.14 10.79 8.71
N ASP A 328 10.96 12.01 9.20
CA ASP A 328 12.03 12.88 9.71
C ASP A 328 11.78 13.41 11.14
N ASN A 329 10.98 12.67 11.92
CA ASN A 329 10.58 13.00 13.30
C ASN A 329 9.85 14.35 13.48
N LYS A 330 9.38 14.95 12.39
CA LYS A 330 8.59 16.18 12.40
C LYS A 330 7.10 15.88 12.57
N LEU A 331 6.39 16.70 13.34
CA LEU A 331 4.92 16.73 13.35
C LEU A 331 4.40 17.55 12.16
N TYR A 332 3.60 16.93 11.30
CA TYR A 332 2.97 17.57 10.16
C TYR A 332 1.51 17.95 10.48
N ASP A 333 1.26 19.24 10.67
CA ASP A 333 -0.10 19.81 10.71
C ASP A 333 -0.70 19.85 9.30
N LEU A 334 -1.70 19.00 9.05
CA LEU A 334 -2.38 18.90 7.77
C LEU A 334 -3.38 20.03 7.53
N GLU A 335 -3.60 20.92 8.51
CA GLU A 335 -4.38 22.15 8.35
C GLU A 335 -3.53 23.36 7.96
N ASN A 336 -2.22 23.16 7.79
CA ASN A 336 -1.27 24.22 7.47
C ASN A 336 -0.41 23.80 6.28
N ASP A 337 -0.67 24.36 5.10
CA ASP A 337 0.08 24.07 3.87
C ASP A 337 1.60 24.33 3.97
N LYS A 338 2.03 25.15 4.94
CA LYS A 338 3.45 25.41 5.24
C LYS A 338 4.11 24.33 6.11
N SER A 339 3.33 23.35 6.57
CA SER A 339 3.80 22.21 7.36
C SER A 339 4.72 21.28 6.56
N GLY A 340 4.73 21.38 5.23
CA GLY A 340 5.71 20.70 4.38
C GLY A 340 5.37 19.25 4.03
N PHE A 341 4.12 18.83 4.26
CA PHE A 341 3.57 17.64 3.64
C PHE A 341 3.33 17.88 2.15
N ILE A 342 3.25 16.81 1.37
CA ILE A 342 2.98 16.84 -0.07
C ILE A 342 1.55 16.33 -0.28
N VAL A 343 0.75 17.07 -1.05
CA VAL A 343 -0.55 16.61 -1.55
C VAL A 343 -0.35 16.07 -2.96
N LEU A 344 -0.66 14.79 -3.18
CA LEU A 344 -0.58 14.24 -4.53
C LEU A 344 -1.74 14.78 -5.37
N ARG A 345 -1.42 15.26 -6.58
CA ARG A 345 -2.38 15.84 -7.53
C ARG A 345 -2.36 15.09 -8.86
N GLN A 346 -3.50 15.04 -9.53
CA GLN A 346 -3.63 14.48 -10.88
C GLN A 346 -3.06 15.44 -11.95
N GLU A 347 -2.93 15.00 -13.22
CA GLU A 347 -2.25 15.65 -14.38
C GLU A 347 -2.55 17.14 -14.67
N ARG A 348 -3.42 17.80 -13.91
CA ARG A 348 -3.78 19.22 -14.02
C ARG A 348 -3.67 20.01 -12.71
N GLY A 349 -3.09 19.41 -11.66
CA GLY A 349 -2.80 20.06 -10.38
C GLY A 349 -4.02 20.37 -9.49
N THR A 350 -5.23 20.39 -10.04
CA THR A 350 -6.43 20.83 -9.31
C THR A 350 -7.01 19.74 -8.42
N HIS A 351 -7.07 18.50 -8.89
CA HIS A 351 -7.70 17.40 -8.14
C HIS A 351 -6.66 16.59 -7.36
N GLY A 352 -6.96 16.30 -6.09
CA GLY A 352 -6.20 15.34 -5.30
C GLY A 352 -6.27 13.94 -5.91
N VAL A 353 -5.30 13.10 -5.59
CA VAL A 353 -5.36 11.67 -5.92
C VAL A 353 -6.27 10.97 -4.92
N PRO A 354 -7.46 10.50 -5.32
CA PRO A 354 -8.34 9.82 -4.40
C PRO A 354 -7.82 8.39 -4.17
N SER A 355 -8.02 7.89 -2.96
CA SER A 355 -7.76 6.49 -2.63
C SER A 355 -8.82 6.00 -1.65
N TYR A 356 -9.23 4.76 -1.83
CA TYR A 356 -9.97 4.01 -0.83
C TYR A 356 -9.04 3.71 0.35
N PHE A 357 -9.65 3.47 1.51
CA PHE A 357 -8.94 3.10 2.73
C PHE A 357 -8.59 1.60 2.71
N SER A 358 -7.88 1.13 1.68
CA SER A 358 -7.28 -0.20 1.63
C SER A 358 -6.37 -0.32 0.39
N GLY A 359 -5.59 -1.42 0.30
CA GLY A 359 -4.93 -1.83 -0.94
C GLY A 359 -3.67 -1.04 -1.35
N MET A 360 -3.50 0.21 -0.90
CA MET A 360 -2.35 1.06 -1.26
C MET A 360 -1.00 0.37 -1.01
N MET A 361 -0.06 0.58 -1.93
CA MET A 361 1.30 0.03 -1.86
C MET A 361 2.30 0.95 -2.53
N TRP A 362 3.53 0.99 -2.01
CA TRP A 362 4.64 1.74 -2.59
C TRP A 362 5.78 0.77 -2.89
N ARG A 363 6.24 0.73 -4.15
CA ARG A 363 7.18 -0.28 -4.65
C ARG A 363 8.38 0.33 -5.37
#